data_AF-A0A9D3AKI1-F1
#
_entry.id   AF-A0A9D3AKI1-F1
#
_cell.length_a   1.000
_cell.length_b   1.000
_cell.length_c   1.000
_cell.angle_alpha   90.00
_cell.angle_beta   90.00
_cell.angle_gamma   90.00
#
_symmetry.space_group_name_H-M   'P 1'
#
loop_
_entity.id
_entity.type
_entity.pdbx_description
1 polymer ?
#
loop_
_entity_poly.entity_id
_entity_poly.type
_entity_poly.pdbx_seq_one_letter_code
_entity_poly.pdbx_strand_id
1 'polypeptide(L)'
;MLLFLDISGGELLVIILVGMLLFGKDKLPGILRGIARGTDYLKKASEEVKQQIHSETGLGETLEGLRDDLKKAGESAREDLREVADQVRETAEEVRIDPPREQATGEESPSAESPRPDTKP
;
A
#
# COMPACT_ATOMS: atom_id res chain seq x y z
N MET A 1 -6.53 9.02 -21.59
CA MET A 1 -5.26 9.59 -21.11
C MET A 1 -5.13 9.35 -19.61
N LEU A 2 -4.71 8.15 -19.20
CA LEU A 2 -4.41 7.79 -17.81
C LEU A 2 -3.21 6.81 -17.72
N LEU A 3 -2.50 6.61 -18.83
CA LEU A 3 -1.44 5.60 -18.95
C LEU A 3 -0.25 5.86 -18.02
N PHE A 4 -0.09 7.10 -17.54
CA PHE A 4 0.95 7.51 -16.59
C PHE A 4 0.59 7.24 -15.12
N LEU A 5 -0.69 7.05 -14.77
CA LEU A 5 -1.13 6.68 -13.41
C LEU A 5 -1.27 5.16 -13.23
N ASP A 6 -1.35 4.40 -14.33
CA ASP A 6 -1.33 2.93 -14.32
C ASP A 6 0.10 2.34 -14.33
N ILE A 7 1.12 3.20 -14.15
CA ILE A 7 2.51 2.76 -14.12
C ILE A 7 2.71 1.78 -12.97
N SER A 8 3.01 0.54 -13.33
CA SER A 8 3.37 -0.51 -12.40
C SER A 8 4.76 -0.23 -11.81
N GLY A 9 5.07 -0.86 -10.67
CA GLY A 9 6.37 -0.68 -10.00
C GLY A 9 7.58 -1.02 -10.88
N GLY A 10 7.42 -1.92 -11.86
CA GLY A 10 8.47 -2.26 -12.83
C GLY A 10 8.75 -1.13 -13.81
N GLU A 11 7.71 -0.49 -14.34
CA GLU A 11 7.85 0.63 -15.29
C GLU A 11 8.47 1.86 -14.62
N LEU A 12 8.11 2.13 -13.36
CA LEU A 12 8.75 3.18 -12.57
C LEU A 12 10.27 2.94 -12.41
N LEU A 13 10.68 1.69 -12.21
CA LEU A 13 12.09 1.33 -12.09
C LEU A 13 12.86 1.59 -13.39
N VAL A 14 12.25 1.28 -14.55
CA VAL A 14 12.82 1.56 -15.87
C VAL A 14 12.97 3.06 -16.09
N ILE A 15 11.96 3.87 -15.74
CA ILE A 15 12.02 5.33 -15.86
C ILE A 15 13.15 5.91 -15.00
N ILE A 16 13.28 5.44 -13.76
CA ILE A 16 14.38 5.85 -12.87
C ILE A 16 15.74 5.45 -13.47
N LEU A 17 15.86 4.25 -14.02
CA LEU A 17 17.09 3.76 -14.64
C LEU A 17 17.48 4.59 -15.87
N VAL A 18 16.53 4.89 -16.76
CA VAL A 18 16.74 5.79 -17.90
C VAL A 18 17.10 7.20 -17.43
N GLY A 19 16.43 7.71 -16.40
CA GLY A 19 16.77 8.98 -15.77
C GLY A 19 18.20 9.00 -15.19
N MET A 20 18.65 7.90 -14.58
CA MET A 20 20.03 7.75 -14.09
C MET A 20 21.04 7.65 -15.23
N LEU A 21 20.68 7.11 -16.39
CA LEU A 21 21.55 7.10 -17.57
C LEU A 21 21.69 8.50 -18.20
N LEU A 22 20.59 9.26 -18.25
CA LEU A 22 20.57 10.61 -18.81
C LEU A 22 21.24 11.64 -17.90
N PHE A 23 20.93 11.60 -16.61
CA PHE A 23 21.37 12.60 -15.64
C PHE A 23 22.48 12.11 -14.71
N GLY A 24 22.73 10.81 -14.62
CA GLY A 24 23.67 10.20 -13.68
C GLY A 24 23.00 9.84 -12.34
N LYS A 25 23.48 8.75 -11.72
CA LYS A 25 23.04 8.26 -10.41
C LYS A 25 23.19 9.28 -9.26
N ASP A 26 24.09 10.24 -9.42
CA ASP A 26 24.40 11.24 -8.39
C ASP A 26 23.47 12.47 -8.45
N LYS A 27 22.78 12.70 -9.58
CA LYS A 27 21.92 13.88 -9.77
C LYS A 27 20.50 13.70 -9.27
N LEU A 28 19.87 12.53 -9.50
CA LEU A 28 18.54 12.23 -8.95
C LEU A 28 18.46 12.43 -7.42
N PRO A 29 19.30 11.80 -6.58
CA PRO A 29 19.23 11.99 -5.13
C PRO A 29 19.51 13.44 -4.72
N GLY A 30 20.32 14.18 -5.49
CA GLY A 30 20.57 15.61 -5.28
C GLY A 30 19.34 16.49 -5.51
N ILE A 31 18.59 16.25 -6.60
CA ILE A 31 17.33 16.94 -6.92
C ILE A 31 16.28 16.61 -5.86
N LEU A 32 16.14 15.33 -5.50
CA LEU A 32 15.24 14.91 -4.43
C LEU A 32 15.59 15.58 -3.09
N ARG A 33 16.88 15.69 -2.74
CA ARG A 33 17.34 16.46 -1.56
C ARG A 33 17.00 17.95 -1.67
N GLY A 34 17.03 18.51 -2.87
CA GLY A 34 16.66 19.90 -3.13
C GLY A 34 15.17 20.14 -2.90
N ILE A 35 14.33 19.28 -3.48
CA ILE A 35 12.87 19.30 -3.30
C ILE A 35 12.50 19.06 -1.83
N ALA A 36 13.11 18.07 -1.19
CA ALA A 36 12.87 17.73 0.22
C ALA A 36 13.20 18.90 1.15
N ARG A 37 14.28 19.65 0.87
CA ARG A 37 14.58 20.88 1.61
C ARG A 37 13.59 21.99 1.26
N GLY A 38 13.22 22.13 -0.01
CA GLY A 38 12.25 23.13 -0.49
C GLY A 38 10.87 23.01 0.15
N THR A 39 10.40 21.79 0.43
CA THR A 39 9.12 21.57 1.11
C THR A 39 9.06 22.16 2.51
N ASP A 40 10.18 22.16 3.25
CA ASP A 40 10.20 22.74 4.61
C ASP A 40 10.14 24.28 4.55
N TYR A 41 10.81 24.90 3.59
CA TYR A 41 10.68 26.34 3.34
C TYR A 41 9.29 26.72 2.88
N LEU A 42 8.70 25.94 1.97
CA LEU A 42 7.35 26.18 1.48
C LEU A 42 6.33 26.07 2.62
N LYS A 43 6.43 25.02 3.47
CA LYS A 43 5.57 24.87 4.66
C LYS A 43 5.68 26.06 5.61
N LYS A 44 6.89 26.53 5.91
CA LYS A 44 7.10 27.66 6.82
C LYS A 44 6.54 28.96 6.25
N ALA A 45 6.80 29.26 4.97
CA ALA A 45 6.26 30.43 4.30
C ALA A 45 4.73 30.36 4.20
N SER A 46 4.17 29.18 3.91
CA SER A 46 2.73 28.96 3.90
C SER A 46 2.11 29.13 5.29
N GLU A 47 2.76 28.69 6.36
CA GLU A 47 2.25 28.86 7.73
C GLU A 47 2.27 30.33 8.17
N GLU A 48 3.30 31.09 7.77
CA GLU A 48 3.36 32.54 7.98
C GLU A 48 2.24 33.27 7.24
N VAL A 49 2.02 32.94 5.95
CA VAL A 49 0.90 33.48 5.16
C VAL A 49 -0.44 33.08 5.77
N LYS A 50 -0.59 31.83 6.19
CA LYS A 50 -1.79 31.33 6.87
C LYS A 50 -2.03 32.07 8.18
N GLN A 51 -1.00 32.36 8.97
CA GLN A 51 -1.10 33.12 10.21
C GLN A 51 -1.51 34.57 9.95
N GLN A 52 -0.93 35.23 8.94
CA GLN A 52 -1.32 36.58 8.54
C GLN A 52 -2.79 36.64 8.06
N ILE A 53 -3.21 35.71 7.19
CA ILE A 53 -4.60 35.62 6.70
C ILE A 53 -5.58 35.31 7.84
N HIS A 54 -5.19 34.44 8.78
CA HIS A 54 -6.01 34.10 9.94
C HIS A 54 -6.18 35.30 10.89
N SER A 55 -5.16 36.14 11.03
CA SER A 55 -5.21 37.35 11.87
C SER A 55 -5.94 38.53 11.24
N GLU A 56 -5.94 38.66 9.90
CA GLU A 56 -6.47 39.87 9.23
C GLU A 56 -7.91 39.73 8.69
N THR A 57 -8.43 38.52 8.48
CA THR A 57 -9.64 38.33 7.65
C THR A 57 -10.84 37.62 8.30
N GLY A 58 -10.78 37.23 9.59
CA GLY A 58 -11.90 36.50 10.23
C GLY A 58 -12.18 35.09 9.66
N LEU A 59 -11.40 34.65 8.67
CA LEU A 59 -11.45 33.33 8.04
C LEU A 59 -10.99 32.19 8.98
N GLY A 60 -10.46 32.54 10.15
CA GLY A 60 -10.04 31.58 11.17
C GLY A 60 -11.19 30.72 11.67
N GLU A 61 -12.34 31.33 11.96
CA GLU A 61 -13.54 30.61 12.41
C GLU A 61 -14.10 29.70 11.32
N THR A 62 -14.05 30.14 10.05
CA THR A 62 -14.51 29.35 8.90
C THR A 62 -13.60 28.13 8.65
N LEU A 63 -12.28 28.30 8.76
CA LEU A 63 -11.32 27.20 8.62
C LEU A 63 -11.38 26.21 9.78
N GLU A 64 -11.63 26.70 10.99
CA GLU A 64 -11.74 25.84 12.18
C GLU A 64 -13.02 24.99 12.13
N GLY A 65 -14.16 25.59 11.79
CA GLY A 65 -15.41 24.86 11.55
C GLY A 65 -15.26 23.81 10.46
N LEU A 66 -14.61 24.15 9.34
CA LEU A 66 -14.36 23.20 8.25
C LEU A 66 -13.46 22.04 8.69
N ARG A 67 -12.46 22.31 9.54
CA ARG A 67 -11.55 21.29 10.06
C ARG A 67 -12.23 20.35 11.03
N ASP A 68 -13.14 20.85 11.87
CA ASP A 68 -13.94 20.05 12.78
C ASP A 68 -14.97 19.19 12.02
N ASP A 69 -15.60 19.72 10.98
CA ASP A 69 -16.50 18.96 10.11
C ASP A 69 -15.75 17.82 9.39
N LEU A 70 -14.54 18.09 8.88
CA LEU A 70 -13.68 17.05 8.30
C LEU A 70 -13.28 15.99 9.32
N LYS A 71 -13.02 16.38 10.57
CA LYS A 71 -12.67 15.46 11.65
C LYS A 71 -13.84 14.54 11.98
N LYS A 72 -15.03 15.10 12.18
CA LYS A 72 -16.25 14.35 12.46
C LYS A 72 -16.60 13.40 11.32
N ALA A 73 -16.54 13.87 10.07
CA ALA A 73 -16.76 13.02 8.90
C ALA A 73 -15.75 11.86 8.81
N GLY A 74 -14.48 12.12 9.14
CA GLY A 74 -13.44 11.08 9.18
C GLY A 74 -13.62 10.08 10.32
N GLU A 75 -14.12 10.53 11.49
CA GLU A 75 -14.45 9.65 12.62
C GLU A 75 -15.65 8.77 12.31
N SER A 76 -16.74 9.32 11.78
CA SER A 76 -17.91 8.54 11.33
C SER A 76 -17.51 7.53 10.26
N ALA A 77 -16.73 7.93 9.26
CA ALA A 77 -16.26 7.00 8.23
C ALA A 77 -15.37 5.89 8.82
N ARG A 78 -14.54 6.18 9.83
CA ARG A 78 -13.74 5.16 10.51
C ARG A 78 -14.59 4.19 11.32
N GLU A 79 -15.66 4.68 11.94
CA GLU A 79 -16.62 3.88 12.69
C GLU A 79 -17.37 2.93 11.76
N ASP A 80 -17.93 3.46 10.66
CA ASP A 80 -18.60 2.68 9.62
C ASP A 80 -17.69 1.58 9.05
N LEU A 81 -16.43 1.93 8.74
CA LEU A 81 -15.45 0.97 8.23
C LEU A 81 -15.08 -0.11 9.26
N ARG A 82 -15.08 0.21 10.55
CA ARG A 82 -14.78 -0.73 11.61
C ARG A 82 -15.94 -1.70 11.83
N GLU A 83 -17.17 -1.21 11.79
CA GLU A 83 -18.36 -2.05 11.85
C GLU A 83 -18.42 -3.06 10.70
N VAL A 84 -18.12 -2.61 9.48
CA VAL A 84 -18.01 -3.50 8.31
C VAL A 84 -16.87 -4.51 8.49
N ALA A 85 -15.71 -4.08 8.99
CA ALA A 85 -14.59 -4.98 9.22
C ALA A 85 -14.91 -6.06 10.28
N ASP A 86 -15.65 -5.70 11.33
CA ASP A 86 -16.09 -6.63 12.36
C ASP A 86 -17.15 -7.62 11.83
N GLN A 87 -18.13 -7.16 11.04
CA GLN A 87 -19.11 -8.05 10.38
C GLN A 87 -18.44 -9.03 9.40
N VAL A 88 -17.46 -8.55 8.63
CA VAL A 88 -16.68 -9.41 7.72
C VAL A 88 -15.85 -10.42 8.49
N ARG A 89 -15.27 -10.04 9.64
CA ARG A 89 -14.50 -10.93 10.50
C ARG A 89 -15.36 -11.98 11.18
N GLU A 90 -16.56 -11.61 11.65
CA GLU A 90 -17.53 -12.53 12.23
C GLU A 90 -18.02 -13.54 11.19
N THR A 91 -18.35 -13.07 9.98
CA THR A 91 -18.71 -13.94 8.85
C THR A 91 -17.55 -14.85 8.42
N ALA A 92 -16.30 -14.37 8.51
CA ALA A 92 -15.12 -15.16 8.21
C ALA A 92 -14.78 -16.21 9.29
N GLU A 93 -15.13 -15.98 10.56
CA GLU A 93 -15.01 -16.99 11.62
C GLU A 93 -16.13 -18.06 11.56
N GLU A 94 -17.30 -17.73 11.01
CA GLU A 94 -18.37 -18.71 10.74
C GLU A 94 -18.01 -19.61 9.54
N VAL A 95 -17.24 -19.11 8.57
CA VAL A 95 -16.66 -19.92 7.47
C VAL A 95 -15.32 -20.54 7.91
N ARG A 96 -15.36 -21.38 8.94
CA ARG A 96 -14.30 -22.39 9.16
C ARG A 96 -14.40 -23.42 8.04
N ILE A 97 -13.62 -23.24 6.98
CA ILE A 97 -13.20 -24.36 6.14
C ILE A 97 -12.33 -25.25 7.02
N ASP A 98 -12.87 -26.36 7.50
CA ASP A 98 -12.08 -27.44 8.07
C ASP A 98 -11.00 -27.84 7.05
N PRO A 99 -9.70 -27.88 7.42
CA PRO A 99 -8.71 -28.50 6.54
C PRO A 99 -9.11 -29.97 6.34
N PRO A 100 -9.26 -30.45 5.08
CA PRO A 100 -9.60 -31.83 4.84
C PRO A 100 -8.56 -32.74 5.48
N ARG A 101 -8.99 -33.62 6.39
CA ARG A 101 -8.21 -34.81 6.75
C ARG A 101 -8.05 -35.64 5.49
N GLU A 102 -6.92 -35.48 4.81
CA GLU A 102 -6.51 -36.38 3.75
C GLU A 102 -6.25 -37.75 4.37
N GLN A 103 -7.09 -38.69 3.98
CA GLN A 103 -7.17 -40.04 4.48
C GLN A 103 -5.98 -40.83 3.95
N ALA A 104 -5.15 -41.33 4.85
CA ALA A 104 -4.14 -42.33 4.54
C ALA A 104 -4.80 -43.72 4.46
N THR A 105 -5.37 -44.05 3.30
CA THR A 105 -5.73 -45.41 2.84
C THR A 105 -5.75 -45.31 1.31
N GLY A 106 -4.85 -45.87 0.51
CA GLY A 106 -4.45 -47.26 0.41
C GLY A 106 -4.90 -47.77 -0.99
N GLU A 107 -3.94 -48.31 -1.76
CA GLU A 107 -4.11 -49.13 -2.99
C GLU A 107 -4.42 -48.35 -4.30
N GLU A 108 -3.87 -48.57 -5.51
CA GLU A 108 -2.90 -49.54 -6.09
C GLU A 108 -2.43 -49.02 -7.49
N SER A 109 -1.21 -49.42 -7.91
CA SER A 109 -0.46 -49.41 -9.22
C SER A 109 -1.21 -49.28 -10.58
N PRO A 110 -0.58 -49.04 -11.78
CA PRO A 110 0.71 -49.65 -12.24
C PRO A 110 1.59 -48.86 -13.28
N SER A 111 2.91 -49.18 -13.35
CA SER A 111 3.76 -49.33 -14.57
C SER A 111 5.24 -49.39 -14.17
N ALA A 112 5.85 -50.57 -14.04
CA ALA A 112 6.66 -51.22 -15.08
C ALA A 112 8.03 -50.54 -15.35
N GLU A 113 9.12 -51.09 -14.79
CA GLU A 113 10.29 -51.60 -15.55
C GLU A 113 11.24 -52.40 -14.63
N SER A 114 11.61 -53.61 -15.08
CA SER A 114 12.59 -54.56 -14.49
C SER A 114 14.00 -54.29 -15.08
N PRO A 115 15.15 -54.98 -14.77
CA PRO A 115 15.31 -56.28 -14.10
C PRO A 115 16.56 -56.51 -13.17
N ARG A 116 16.37 -57.37 -12.13
CA ARG A 116 17.16 -58.57 -11.66
C ARG A 116 18.72 -58.53 -11.52
N PRO A 117 19.40 -59.49 -10.82
CA PRO A 117 18.97 -60.56 -9.88
C PRO A 117 19.91 -60.83 -8.64
N ASP A 118 19.55 -61.86 -7.84
CA ASP A 118 20.41 -62.79 -7.05
C ASP A 118 20.99 -62.31 -5.69
N THR A 119 21.03 -63.08 -4.58
CA THR A 119 21.03 -64.56 -4.41
C THR A 119 20.69 -64.96 -2.95
N LYS A 120 20.16 -66.19 -2.81
CA LYS A 120 19.87 -67.02 -1.61
C LYS A 120 21.19 -67.59 -0.98
N PRO A 121 21.22 -68.41 0.10
CA PRO A 121 20.41 -69.61 0.40
C PRO A 121 19.50 -69.55 1.65
#